data_AF-A0A7W1Q946-F1
#
_entry.id   AF-A0A7W1Q946-F1
#
_cell.length_a   1.000
_cell.length_b   1.000
_cell.length_c   1.000
_cell.angle_alpha   90.00
_cell.angle_beta   90.00
_cell.angle_gamma   90.00
#
_symmetry.space_group_name_H-M   'P 1'
#
loop_
_entity.id
_entity.type
_entity.pdbx_description
1 polymer ?
#
loop_
_entity_poly.entity_id
_entity_poly.type
_entity_poly.pdbx_seq_one_letter_code
_entity_poly.pdbx_strand_id
1 'polypeptide(L)'
;MNSAERFVKRAADAKRSSKRVELKEAFNPRSSGGRLELVRDVAAMANSGGGVVVLAGSDVEEELIHEQLVHYAEPEFESFTLEEVTRGGRPATAVVVEAAVTPLVFTRQGRHRSADGAEHIAFTRGGLYFRHGAKSEPATGADVRDFIKRQLDATRSQWLANIRQVMHAPDGAEVAVIETAERDEQGRPTLIRLTTDPHAPLYGQVDPDQSHPYRQKEVIREVNARLGSHEVNAFDILSVRRVHAISEDTRPEFVHVPKFGSPQYSDAFVDWLVAEDERDPEFFARAKTKYLATRPRRRTGTTP
;
A
#
# COMPACT_ATOMS: atom_id res chain seq x y z
N MET A 1 2.56 4.01 5.06
CA MET A 1 1.10 4.18 5.10
C MET A 1 0.60 3.54 3.82
N ASN A 2 -0.12 2.44 3.95
CA ASN A 2 -0.60 1.67 2.80
C ASN A 2 -1.50 2.57 1.93
N SER A 3 -1.53 2.36 0.61
CA SER A 3 -2.41 3.09 -0.31
C SER A 3 -3.87 3.06 0.15
N ALA A 4 -4.32 1.93 0.72
CA ALA A 4 -5.65 1.78 1.28
C ALA A 4 -5.91 2.73 2.47
N GLU A 5 -5.04 2.77 3.47
CA GLU A 5 -5.15 3.69 4.63
C GLU A 5 -5.22 5.16 4.19
N ARG A 6 -4.49 5.52 3.13
CA ARG A 6 -4.51 6.87 2.55
C ARG A 6 -5.87 7.19 1.95
N PHE A 7 -6.49 6.25 1.27
CA PHE A 7 -7.79 6.44 0.66
C PHE A 7 -8.91 6.45 1.71
N VAL A 8 -8.85 5.59 2.73
CA VAL A 8 -9.80 5.62 3.86
C VAL A 8 -9.74 6.95 4.60
N LYS A 9 -8.53 7.45 4.90
CA LYS A 9 -8.38 8.78 5.52
C LYS A 9 -8.97 9.88 4.64
N ARG A 10 -8.71 9.83 3.32
CA ARG A 10 -9.30 10.80 2.37
C ARG A 10 -10.82 10.70 2.31
N ALA A 11 -11.39 9.51 2.40
CA ALA A 11 -12.83 9.30 2.45
C ALA A 11 -13.45 9.97 3.69
N ALA A 12 -12.82 9.80 4.87
CA ALA A 12 -13.28 10.41 6.12
C ALA A 12 -13.25 11.95 6.07
N ASP A 13 -12.16 12.52 5.53
CA ASP A 13 -11.90 13.96 5.57
C ASP A 13 -12.55 14.74 4.39
N ALA A 14 -12.95 14.06 3.32
CA ALA A 14 -13.42 14.71 2.10
C ALA A 14 -14.75 15.44 2.30
N LYS A 15 -14.78 16.72 1.90
CA LYS A 15 -15.98 17.56 1.91
C LYS A 15 -16.76 17.56 0.59
N ARG A 16 -16.12 17.15 -0.51
CA ARG A 16 -16.68 17.12 -1.86
C ARG A 16 -16.02 16.04 -2.71
N SER A 17 -16.71 15.58 -3.76
CA SER A 17 -16.11 14.71 -4.78
C SER A 17 -14.93 15.39 -5.47
N SER A 18 -13.97 14.59 -5.91
CA SER A 18 -12.69 15.00 -6.50
C SER A 18 -12.10 13.88 -7.35
N LYS A 19 -10.93 14.11 -7.94
CA LYS A 19 -10.27 13.13 -8.83
C LYS A 19 -10.00 11.77 -8.17
N ARG A 20 -9.94 11.71 -6.85
CA ARG A 20 -9.58 10.51 -6.08
C ARG A 20 -10.62 10.11 -5.04
N VAL A 21 -11.72 10.85 -4.95
CA VAL A 21 -12.79 10.61 -3.97
C VAL A 21 -14.12 10.87 -4.65
N GLU A 22 -14.99 9.88 -4.67
CA GLU A 22 -16.39 10.02 -5.05
C GLU A 22 -17.26 9.94 -3.81
N LEU A 23 -18.19 10.87 -3.64
CA LEU A 23 -19.13 10.87 -2.53
C LEU A 23 -20.54 10.60 -3.06
N LYS A 24 -21.11 9.45 -2.72
CA LYS A 24 -22.53 9.14 -2.97
C LYS A 24 -23.32 9.30 -1.66
N GLU A 25 -23.80 10.51 -1.42
CA GLU A 25 -24.57 10.85 -0.22
C GLU A 25 -25.94 10.16 -0.15
N ALA A 26 -26.47 9.76 -1.31
CA ALA A 26 -27.63 8.90 -1.42
C ALA A 26 -27.26 7.71 -2.32
N PHE A 27 -27.13 6.52 -1.72
CA PHE A 27 -26.93 5.28 -2.45
C PHE A 27 -27.96 4.26 -1.97
N ASN A 28 -28.64 3.62 -2.93
CA ASN A 28 -29.54 2.51 -2.65
C ASN A 28 -29.04 1.28 -3.39
N PRO A 29 -28.49 0.27 -2.68
CA PRO A 29 -27.97 -0.96 -3.32
C PRO A 29 -29.06 -1.75 -4.06
N ARG A 30 -30.33 -1.57 -3.70
CA ARG A 30 -31.47 -2.23 -4.37
C ARG A 30 -31.86 -1.54 -5.67
N SER A 31 -31.46 -0.29 -5.89
CA SER A 31 -31.72 0.42 -7.13
C SER A 31 -30.79 -0.07 -8.25
N SER A 32 -31.32 -0.33 -9.44
CA SER A 32 -30.49 -0.68 -10.60
C SER A 32 -29.61 0.50 -11.02
N GLY A 33 -30.16 1.72 -11.01
CA GLY A 33 -29.42 2.94 -11.34
C GLY A 33 -28.21 3.18 -10.43
N GLY A 34 -28.40 3.12 -9.11
CA GLY A 34 -27.31 3.31 -8.15
C GLY A 34 -26.19 2.28 -8.34
N ARG A 35 -26.55 1.00 -8.52
CA ARG A 35 -25.56 -0.06 -8.80
C ARG A 35 -24.77 0.20 -10.07
N LEU A 36 -25.42 0.54 -11.18
CA LEU A 36 -24.74 0.81 -12.44
C LEU A 36 -23.83 2.05 -12.36
N GLU A 37 -24.24 3.08 -11.64
CA GLU A 37 -23.36 4.24 -11.41
C GLU A 37 -22.15 3.88 -10.56
N LEU A 38 -22.32 3.04 -9.53
CA LEU A 38 -21.21 2.56 -8.71
C LEU A 38 -20.18 1.79 -9.56
N VAL A 39 -20.65 0.88 -10.43
CA VAL A 39 -19.78 0.13 -11.35
C VAL A 39 -19.00 1.09 -12.26
N ARG A 40 -19.68 2.08 -12.85
CA ARG A 40 -19.03 3.14 -13.65
C ARG A 40 -17.96 3.87 -12.86
N ASP A 41 -18.28 4.24 -11.62
CA ASP A 41 -17.41 5.04 -10.76
C ASP A 41 -16.18 4.26 -10.30
N VAL A 42 -16.32 2.97 -10.00
CA VAL A 42 -15.21 2.05 -9.69
C VAL A 42 -14.32 1.89 -10.93
N ALA A 43 -14.91 1.59 -12.10
CA ALA A 43 -14.14 1.44 -13.33
C ALA A 43 -13.36 2.72 -13.69
N ALA A 44 -14.00 3.88 -13.56
CA ALA A 44 -13.37 5.17 -13.79
C ALA A 44 -12.22 5.46 -12.81
N MET A 45 -12.40 5.13 -11.52
CA MET A 45 -11.35 5.26 -10.51
C MET A 45 -10.15 4.36 -10.86
N ALA A 46 -10.40 3.10 -11.18
CA ALA A 46 -9.36 2.13 -11.51
C ALA A 46 -8.54 2.57 -12.72
N ASN A 47 -9.23 2.96 -13.80
CA ASN A 47 -8.62 3.52 -15.00
C ASN A 47 -7.81 4.81 -14.72
N SER A 48 -8.18 5.56 -13.68
CA SER A 48 -7.52 6.83 -13.33
C SER A 48 -6.43 6.70 -12.28
N GLY A 49 -6.05 5.46 -11.95
CA GLY A 49 -4.96 5.15 -11.04
C GLY A 49 -5.39 4.92 -9.60
N GLY A 50 -6.64 4.56 -9.38
CA GLY A 50 -7.22 4.25 -8.09
C GLY A 50 -7.81 5.45 -7.35
N GLY A 51 -8.57 5.19 -6.31
CA GLY A 51 -9.29 6.19 -5.54
C GLY A 51 -10.19 5.55 -4.49
N VAL A 52 -11.20 6.28 -4.07
CA VAL A 52 -12.23 5.75 -3.15
C VAL A 52 -13.60 6.25 -3.54
N VAL A 53 -14.59 5.36 -3.50
CA VAL A 53 -16.01 5.70 -3.60
C VAL A 53 -16.62 5.54 -2.21
N VAL A 54 -17.21 6.60 -1.67
CA VAL A 54 -17.81 6.64 -0.34
C VAL A 54 -19.31 6.56 -0.48
N LEU A 55 -19.91 5.52 0.10
CA LEU A 55 -21.33 5.25 0.07
C LEU A 55 -21.92 5.56 1.45
N ALA A 56 -22.98 6.37 1.50
CA ALA A 56 -23.72 6.56 2.74
C ALA A 56 -24.52 5.30 3.09
N GLY A 57 -24.33 4.77 4.30
CA GLY A 57 -24.92 3.50 4.76
C GLY A 57 -23.98 2.29 4.64
N SER A 58 -24.29 1.21 5.35
CA SER A 58 -23.43 0.02 5.53
C SER A 58 -23.83 -1.20 4.69
N ASP A 59 -24.94 -1.14 3.94
CA ASP A 59 -25.59 -2.34 3.38
C ASP A 59 -25.05 -2.74 1.99
N VAL A 60 -23.75 -2.56 1.75
CA VAL A 60 -23.13 -2.88 0.46
C VAL A 60 -22.17 -4.03 0.66
N GLU A 61 -22.47 -5.15 0.00
CA GLU A 61 -21.66 -6.36 -0.02
C GLU A 61 -20.62 -6.26 -1.14
N GLU A 62 -19.42 -6.76 -0.89
CA GLU A 62 -18.30 -6.71 -1.83
C GLU A 62 -18.59 -7.58 -3.06
N GLU A 63 -19.15 -8.77 -2.82
CA GLU A 63 -19.53 -9.76 -3.82
C GLU A 63 -20.48 -9.19 -4.86
N LEU A 64 -21.43 -8.35 -4.44
CA LEU A 64 -22.35 -7.66 -5.33
C LEU A 64 -21.59 -6.75 -6.31
N ILE A 65 -20.53 -6.06 -5.87
CA ILE A 65 -19.75 -5.18 -6.73
C ILE A 65 -18.93 -6.01 -7.73
N HIS A 66 -18.30 -7.10 -7.27
CA HIS A 66 -17.57 -8.05 -8.14
C HIS A 66 -18.48 -8.62 -9.23
N GLU A 67 -19.64 -9.15 -8.85
CA GLU A 67 -20.61 -9.71 -9.81
C GLU A 67 -21.02 -8.69 -10.87
N GLN A 68 -21.24 -7.43 -10.48
CA GLN A 68 -21.61 -6.39 -11.43
C GLN A 68 -20.43 -6.00 -12.33
N LEU A 69 -19.21 -5.90 -11.80
CA LEU A 69 -18.02 -5.60 -12.61
C LEU A 69 -17.77 -6.70 -13.65
N VAL A 70 -17.75 -7.96 -13.24
CA VAL A 70 -17.61 -9.13 -14.13
C VAL A 70 -18.72 -9.16 -15.19
N HIS A 71 -19.94 -8.78 -14.82
CA HIS A 71 -21.06 -8.76 -15.76
C HIS A 71 -20.90 -7.69 -16.85
N TYR A 72 -20.33 -6.53 -16.53
CA TYR A 72 -20.37 -5.34 -17.39
C TYR A 72 -19.04 -4.93 -18.00
N ALA A 73 -17.90 -5.28 -17.42
CA ALA A 73 -16.59 -4.78 -17.79
C ALA A 73 -15.54 -5.88 -17.97
N GLU A 74 -14.59 -5.65 -18.86
CA GLU A 74 -13.42 -6.50 -19.08
C GLU A 74 -12.14 -5.65 -19.10
N PRO A 75 -10.97 -6.21 -18.70
CA PRO A 75 -10.82 -7.52 -18.06
C PRO A 75 -11.45 -7.57 -16.66
N GLU A 76 -11.53 -8.77 -16.08
CA GLU A 76 -11.94 -8.96 -14.69
C GLU A 76 -11.08 -8.10 -13.75
N PHE A 77 -11.73 -7.48 -12.77
CA PHE A 77 -11.11 -6.53 -11.87
C PHE A 77 -11.53 -6.79 -10.43
N GLU A 78 -10.58 -7.26 -9.64
CA GLU A 78 -10.78 -7.62 -8.24
C GLU A 78 -10.03 -6.69 -7.28
N SER A 79 -9.24 -5.74 -7.80
CA SER A 79 -8.36 -4.89 -7.00
C SER A 79 -9.11 -3.72 -6.33
N PHE A 80 -10.10 -4.07 -5.51
CA PHE A 80 -10.79 -3.14 -4.62
C PHE A 80 -11.14 -3.83 -3.29
N THR A 81 -11.34 -3.05 -2.23
CA THR A 81 -11.79 -3.54 -0.91
C THR A 81 -12.85 -2.62 -0.32
N LEU A 82 -13.65 -3.14 0.60
CA LEU A 82 -14.62 -2.36 1.37
C LEU A 82 -14.09 -2.11 2.78
N GLU A 83 -14.12 -0.84 3.18
CA GLU A 83 -13.65 -0.41 4.49
C GLU A 83 -14.75 0.40 5.18
N GLU A 84 -14.99 0.14 6.46
CA GLU A 84 -15.88 0.98 7.25
C GLU A 84 -15.23 2.34 7.53
N VAL A 85 -15.98 3.41 7.32
CA VAL A 85 -15.51 4.77 7.60
C VAL A 85 -16.59 5.60 8.26
N THR A 86 -16.19 6.45 9.21
CA THR A 86 -17.09 7.45 9.79
C THR A 86 -16.86 8.79 9.10
N ARG A 87 -17.91 9.36 8.51
CA ARG A 87 -17.86 10.67 7.84
C ARG A 87 -18.88 11.62 8.46
N GLY A 88 -18.40 12.75 8.99
CA GLY A 88 -19.27 13.73 9.66
C GLY A 88 -20.09 13.14 10.82
N GLY A 89 -19.54 12.16 11.53
CA GLY A 89 -20.20 11.45 12.63
C GLY A 89 -21.24 10.41 12.19
N ARG A 90 -21.37 10.11 10.89
CA ARG A 90 -22.26 9.08 10.35
C ARG A 90 -21.45 7.91 9.78
N PRO A 91 -21.92 6.66 9.93
CA PRO A 91 -21.30 5.51 9.29
C PRO A 91 -21.47 5.56 7.78
N ALA A 92 -20.42 5.12 7.07
CA ALA A 92 -20.36 5.02 5.62
C ALA A 92 -19.42 3.87 5.24
N THR A 93 -19.56 3.38 4.00
CA THR A 93 -18.68 2.37 3.43
C THR A 93 -17.77 3.02 2.40
N ALA A 94 -16.46 2.80 2.52
CA ALA A 94 -15.45 3.22 1.56
C ALA A 94 -15.06 2.04 0.67
N VAL A 95 -15.41 2.11 -0.61
CA VAL A 95 -14.90 1.22 -1.65
C VAL A 95 -13.56 1.76 -2.11
N VAL A 96 -12.47 1.18 -1.60
CA VAL A 96 -11.10 1.55 -1.94
C VAL A 96 -10.71 0.84 -3.24
N VAL A 97 -10.41 1.59 -4.28
CA VAL A 97 -10.16 1.07 -5.63
C VAL A 97 -8.69 1.27 -6.00
N GLU A 98 -8.01 0.21 -6.40
CA GLU A 98 -6.63 0.29 -6.88
C GLU A 98 -6.55 0.68 -8.36
N ALA A 99 -5.34 0.97 -8.83
CA ALA A 99 -5.11 1.27 -10.23
C ALA A 99 -5.22 -0.02 -11.06
N ALA A 100 -6.02 0.00 -12.13
CA ALA A 100 -6.04 -1.10 -13.08
C ALA A 100 -4.75 -1.14 -13.91
N VAL A 101 -4.23 -2.33 -14.17
CA VAL A 101 -3.05 -2.56 -15.04
C VAL A 101 -3.45 -2.48 -16.51
N THR A 102 -4.64 -2.99 -16.84
CA THR A 102 -5.26 -2.92 -18.16
C THR A 102 -6.53 -2.09 -18.05
N PRO A 103 -6.85 -1.21 -19.00
CA PRO A 103 -8.01 -0.34 -18.87
C PRO A 103 -9.30 -1.15 -18.93
N LEU A 104 -10.22 -0.89 -18.00
CA LEU A 104 -11.52 -1.54 -17.90
C LEU A 104 -12.48 -0.97 -18.93
N VAL A 105 -12.91 -1.80 -19.87
CA VAL A 105 -13.83 -1.49 -20.97
C VAL A 105 -15.19 -2.12 -20.70
N PHE A 106 -16.26 -1.34 -20.83
CA PHE A 106 -17.62 -1.86 -20.68
C PHE A 106 -18.01 -2.73 -21.90
N THR A 107 -18.24 -4.02 -21.71
CA THR A 107 -18.65 -4.94 -22.79
C THR A 107 -20.16 -5.01 -22.98
N ARG A 108 -20.91 -4.51 -22.00
CA ARG A 108 -22.38 -4.40 -22.02
C ARG A 108 -22.82 -2.98 -21.71
N GLN A 109 -24.03 -2.63 -22.15
CA GLN A 109 -24.61 -1.33 -21.89
C GLN A 109 -25.36 -1.33 -20.55
N GLY A 110 -25.02 -0.39 -19.66
CA GLY A 110 -25.70 -0.21 -18.38
C GLY A 110 -26.93 0.68 -18.56
N ARG A 111 -28.11 0.07 -18.76
CA ARG A 111 -29.40 0.79 -18.83
C ARG A 111 -30.19 0.62 -17.54
N HIS A 112 -30.82 1.68 -17.07
CA HIS A 112 -31.81 1.60 -16.00
C HIS A 112 -32.98 2.54 -16.28
N ARG A 113 -34.11 2.26 -15.63
CA ARG A 113 -35.24 3.18 -15.59
C ARG A 113 -35.26 3.93 -14.27
N SER A 114 -35.47 5.22 -14.34
CA SER A 114 -35.75 6.08 -13.18
C SER A 114 -37.18 5.87 -12.69
N ALA A 115 -37.49 6.44 -11.52
CA ALA A 115 -38.81 6.31 -10.89
C ALA A 115 -39.96 6.92 -11.72
N ASP A 116 -39.65 7.88 -12.60
CA ASP A 116 -40.58 8.50 -13.55
C ASP A 116 -40.74 7.71 -14.86
N GLY A 117 -40.06 6.56 -14.99
CA GLY A 117 -40.14 5.68 -16.16
C GLY A 117 -39.20 6.05 -17.31
N ALA A 118 -38.42 7.13 -17.21
CA ALA A 118 -37.44 7.48 -18.23
C ALA A 118 -36.29 6.46 -18.28
N GLU A 119 -35.81 6.16 -19.49
CA GLU A 119 -34.64 5.28 -19.66
C GLU A 119 -33.35 6.11 -19.63
N HIS A 120 -32.43 5.68 -18.76
CA HIS A 120 -31.12 6.29 -18.57
C HIS A 120 -30.00 5.30 -18.89
N ILE A 121 -28.95 5.80 -19.51
CA ILE A 121 -27.74 5.03 -19.85
C ILE A 121 -26.64 5.49 -18.90
N ALA A 122 -26.22 4.63 -17.98
CA ALA A 122 -25.11 4.90 -17.08
C ALA A 122 -23.77 4.87 -17.84
N PHE A 123 -23.60 3.86 -18.70
CA PHE A 123 -22.44 3.66 -19.55
C PHE A 123 -22.78 2.89 -20.83
N THR A 124 -21.99 3.11 -21.89
CA THR A 124 -22.17 2.47 -23.21
C THR A 124 -21.26 1.25 -23.38
N ARG A 125 -21.69 0.30 -24.21
CA ARG A 125 -20.84 -0.80 -24.68
C ARG A 125 -19.66 -0.25 -25.49
N GLY A 126 -18.47 -0.79 -25.27
CA GLY A 126 -17.18 -0.29 -25.77
C GLY A 126 -16.69 0.95 -25.03
N GLY A 127 -17.43 1.46 -24.04
CA GLY A 127 -17.09 2.66 -23.32
C GLY A 127 -15.94 2.46 -22.35
N LEU A 128 -14.97 3.36 -22.41
CA LEU A 128 -13.95 3.56 -21.39
C LEU A 128 -14.33 4.79 -20.58
N TYR A 129 -14.24 4.71 -19.26
CA TYR A 129 -14.54 5.85 -18.38
C TYR A 129 -13.33 6.17 -17.51
N PHE A 130 -13.11 7.46 -17.28
CA PHE A 130 -12.02 7.99 -16.48
C PHE A 130 -12.54 9.09 -15.55
N ARG A 131 -11.76 9.38 -14.51
CA ARG A 131 -12.04 10.41 -13.52
C ARG A 131 -11.49 11.76 -13.94
N HIS A 132 -12.41 12.66 -14.24
CA HIS A 132 -12.16 14.06 -14.60
C HIS A 132 -12.68 14.95 -13.47
N GLY A 133 -11.77 15.39 -12.61
CA GLY A 133 -12.17 16.12 -11.41
C GLY A 133 -13.15 15.29 -10.58
N ALA A 134 -14.36 15.81 -10.37
CA ALA A 134 -15.39 15.15 -9.55
C ALA A 134 -16.30 14.18 -10.33
N LYS A 135 -16.04 13.90 -11.61
CA LYS A 135 -16.96 13.13 -12.48
C LYS A 135 -16.28 11.92 -13.12
N SER A 136 -17.10 10.91 -13.41
CA SER A 136 -16.74 9.75 -14.24
C SER A 136 -17.25 10.00 -15.65
N GLU A 137 -16.33 10.26 -16.59
CA GLU A 137 -16.65 10.71 -17.95
C GLU A 137 -16.04 9.76 -18.98
N PRO A 138 -16.62 9.68 -20.20
CA PRO A 138 -16.02 8.90 -21.29
C PRO A 138 -14.58 9.32 -21.57
N ALA A 139 -13.73 8.34 -21.89
CA ALA A 139 -12.33 8.56 -22.13
C ALA A 139 -12.06 9.50 -23.30
N THR A 140 -11.07 10.36 -23.13
CA THR A 140 -10.45 11.11 -24.22
C THR A 140 -9.15 10.42 -24.67
N GLY A 141 -8.60 10.84 -25.82
CA GLY A 141 -7.29 10.36 -26.25
C GLY A 141 -6.15 10.72 -25.27
N ALA A 142 -6.31 11.79 -24.48
CA ALA A 142 -5.35 12.15 -23.44
C ALA A 142 -5.38 11.15 -22.27
N ASP A 143 -6.56 10.67 -21.89
CA ASP A 143 -6.72 9.69 -20.81
C ASP A 143 -6.04 8.36 -21.14
N VAL A 144 -6.25 7.86 -22.37
CA VAL A 144 -5.63 6.62 -22.84
C VAL A 144 -4.11 6.76 -22.87
N ARG A 145 -3.60 7.91 -23.35
CA ARG A 145 -2.16 8.21 -23.34
C ARG A 145 -1.59 8.24 -21.94
N ASP A 146 -2.26 8.92 -21.01
CA ASP A 146 -1.83 9.04 -19.61
C ASP A 146 -1.92 7.71 -18.87
N PHE A 147 -2.88 6.84 -19.23
CA PHE A 147 -2.94 5.47 -18.76
C PHE A 147 -1.69 4.69 -19.19
N ILE A 148 -1.43 4.62 -20.50
CA ILE A 148 -0.29 3.87 -21.06
C ILE A 148 1.02 4.40 -20.50
N LYS A 149 1.18 5.72 -20.42
CA LYS A 149 2.39 6.35 -19.87
C LYS A 149 2.64 5.93 -18.42
N ARG A 150 1.59 5.90 -17.58
CA ARG A 150 1.73 5.44 -16.18
C ARG A 150 2.17 3.98 -16.09
N GLN A 151 1.64 3.10 -16.94
CA GLN A 151 2.05 1.70 -16.98
C GLN A 151 3.52 1.55 -17.42
N LEU A 152 3.94 2.32 -18.43
CA LEU A 152 5.33 2.35 -18.88
C LEU A 152 6.28 2.87 -17.79
N ASP A 153 5.90 3.95 -17.11
CA ASP A 153 6.69 4.54 -16.03
C ASP A 153 6.78 3.60 -14.81
N ALA A 154 5.70 2.89 -14.47
CA ALA A 154 5.69 1.87 -13.42
C ALA A 154 6.62 0.70 -13.78
N THR A 155 6.51 0.17 -14.99
CA THR A 155 7.37 -0.90 -15.50
C THR A 155 8.84 -0.49 -15.51
N ARG A 156 9.13 0.72 -16.00
CA ARG A 156 10.49 1.29 -16.00
C ARG A 156 11.05 1.45 -14.58
N SER A 157 10.22 1.89 -13.64
CA SER A 157 10.64 2.06 -12.24
C SER A 157 10.97 0.71 -11.60
N GLN A 158 10.16 -0.32 -11.86
CA GLN A 158 10.42 -1.68 -11.42
C GLN A 158 11.73 -2.23 -12.01
N TRP A 159 11.96 -2.05 -13.31
CA TRP A 159 13.19 -2.48 -13.96
C TRP A 159 14.43 -1.77 -13.39
N LEU A 160 14.37 -0.45 -13.19
CA LEU A 160 15.47 0.31 -12.60
C LEU A 160 15.75 -0.09 -11.15
N ALA A 161 14.72 -0.44 -10.37
CA ALA A 161 14.89 -0.95 -9.02
C ALA A 161 15.64 -2.29 -9.04
N ASN A 162 15.21 -3.22 -9.89
CA ASN A 162 15.85 -4.53 -10.04
C ASN A 162 17.31 -4.40 -10.55
N ILE A 163 17.57 -3.52 -11.52
CA ILE A 163 18.93 -3.26 -12.02
C ILE A 163 19.81 -2.64 -10.93
N ARG A 164 19.29 -1.68 -10.17
CA ARG A 164 20.03 -1.07 -9.05
C ARG A 164 20.41 -2.11 -8.00
N GLN A 165 19.51 -3.05 -7.69
CA GLN A 165 19.77 -4.14 -6.77
C GLN A 165 20.94 -5.02 -7.26
N VAL A 166 20.99 -5.31 -8.56
CA VAL A 166 22.11 -6.05 -9.18
C VAL A 166 23.41 -5.24 -9.16
N MET A 167 23.35 -3.94 -9.45
CA MET A 167 24.54 -3.07 -9.50
C MET A 167 25.18 -2.77 -8.13
N HIS A 168 24.40 -2.77 -7.05
CA HIS A 168 24.92 -2.62 -5.69
C HIS A 168 25.34 -3.96 -5.06
N ALA A 169 25.23 -5.06 -5.80
CA ALA A 169 25.72 -6.34 -5.32
C ALA A 169 27.25 -6.26 -5.17
N PRO A 170 27.82 -6.69 -4.03
CA PRO A 170 29.26 -6.64 -3.80
C PRO A 170 30.02 -7.49 -4.82
N ASP A 171 31.29 -7.15 -5.07
CA ASP A 171 32.15 -7.90 -5.99
C ASP A 171 32.18 -9.39 -5.62
N GLY A 172 31.84 -10.26 -6.58
CA GLY A 172 31.70 -11.71 -6.37
C GLY A 172 30.28 -12.19 -6.08
N ALA A 173 29.27 -11.31 -6.05
CA ALA A 173 27.88 -11.70 -5.95
C ALA A 173 27.35 -12.33 -7.26
N GLU A 174 26.75 -13.52 -7.16
CA GLU A 174 26.09 -14.19 -8.28
C GLU A 174 24.60 -13.79 -8.34
N VAL A 175 24.11 -13.43 -9.53
CA VAL A 175 22.71 -13.07 -9.77
C VAL A 175 21.98 -14.27 -10.35
N ALA A 176 21.05 -14.84 -9.59
CA ALA A 176 20.18 -15.93 -10.03
C ALA A 176 18.75 -15.42 -10.26
N VAL A 177 18.15 -15.79 -11.39
CA VAL A 177 16.72 -15.57 -11.69
C VAL A 177 15.98 -16.85 -11.34
N ILE A 178 15.04 -16.76 -10.41
CA ILE A 178 14.28 -17.92 -9.90
C ILE A 178 12.81 -17.74 -10.29
N GLU A 179 12.22 -18.74 -10.93
CA GLU A 179 10.77 -18.87 -11.00
C GLU A 179 10.29 -19.38 -9.64
N THR A 180 9.48 -18.60 -8.93
CA THR A 180 8.98 -18.96 -7.60
C THR A 180 8.15 -20.23 -7.68
N ALA A 181 8.76 -21.36 -7.32
CA ALA A 181 8.01 -22.58 -6.99
C ALA A 181 7.30 -22.35 -5.64
N GLU A 182 5.99 -22.60 -5.63
CA GLU A 182 5.15 -22.50 -4.44
C GLU A 182 5.68 -23.35 -3.27
N ARG A 183 5.20 -23.03 -2.06
CA ARG A 183 5.45 -23.80 -0.83
C ARG A 183 5.04 -25.27 -1.06
N ASP A 184 5.78 -26.20 -0.47
CA ASP A 184 5.38 -27.62 -0.51
C ASP A 184 4.04 -27.86 0.22
N GLU A 185 3.43 -29.03 0.01
CA GLU A 185 2.15 -29.43 0.62
C GLU A 185 2.17 -29.43 2.17
N GLN A 186 3.35 -29.30 2.79
CA GLN A 186 3.52 -29.20 4.24
C GLN A 186 3.87 -27.77 4.72
N GLY A 187 3.84 -26.78 3.83
CA GLY A 187 4.05 -25.37 4.14
C GLY A 187 5.49 -24.97 4.42
N ARG A 188 6.47 -25.84 4.11
CA ARG A 188 7.89 -25.56 4.33
C ARG A 188 8.44 -24.64 3.23
N PRO A 189 9.44 -23.80 3.53
CA PRO A 189 10.12 -23.02 2.51
C PRO A 189 10.75 -23.98 1.51
N THR A 190 10.35 -23.88 0.25
CA THR A 190 10.96 -24.64 -0.83
C THR A 190 12.44 -24.29 -0.86
N LEU A 191 13.28 -25.27 -0.53
CA LEU A 191 14.74 -25.14 -0.56
C LEU A 191 15.17 -25.22 -2.02
N ILE A 192 15.68 -24.12 -2.55
CA ILE A 192 16.05 -23.97 -3.96
C ILE A 192 17.57 -24.04 -4.05
N ARG A 193 18.05 -24.81 -5.02
CA ARG A 193 19.47 -24.91 -5.36
C ARG A 193 19.74 -23.94 -6.49
N LEU A 194 20.61 -22.97 -6.23
CA LEU A 194 20.90 -21.86 -7.16
C LEU A 194 21.81 -22.26 -8.35
N THR A 195 22.14 -23.56 -8.48
CA THR A 195 23.01 -24.11 -9.53
C THR A 195 22.62 -25.57 -9.85
N THR A 196 23.13 -26.09 -10.96
CA THR A 196 23.00 -27.51 -11.35
C THR A 196 23.96 -28.43 -10.59
N ASP A 197 24.92 -27.87 -9.84
CA ASP A 197 25.84 -28.64 -9.01
C ASP A 197 25.12 -29.36 -7.85
N PRO A 198 25.09 -30.71 -7.82
CA PRO A 198 24.44 -31.48 -6.76
C PRO A 198 25.10 -31.36 -5.38
N HIS A 199 26.23 -30.68 -5.26
CA HIS A 199 26.89 -30.38 -3.99
C HIS A 199 26.73 -28.93 -3.49
N ALA A 200 26.10 -28.05 -4.27
CA ALA A 200 25.91 -26.67 -3.88
C ALA A 200 24.93 -26.48 -2.70
N PRO A 201 25.11 -25.42 -1.88
CA PRO A 201 24.22 -25.11 -0.77
C PRO A 201 22.78 -24.86 -1.23
N LEU A 202 21.83 -25.30 -0.41
CA LEU A 202 20.40 -25.03 -0.58
C LEU A 202 20.06 -23.68 0.04
N TYR A 203 19.33 -22.83 -0.69
CA TYR A 203 18.87 -21.53 -0.23
C TYR A 203 17.34 -21.49 -0.20
N GLY A 204 16.75 -20.94 0.85
CA GLY A 204 15.30 -20.82 1.00
C GLY A 204 14.91 -19.46 1.58
N GLN A 205 13.61 -19.14 1.52
CA GLN A 205 13.06 -17.97 2.20
C GLN A 205 13.33 -18.10 3.71
N VAL A 206 14.26 -17.29 4.22
CA VAL A 206 14.65 -17.32 5.64
C VAL A 206 13.46 -16.86 6.47
N ASP A 207 13.11 -17.67 7.47
CA ASP A 207 12.07 -17.35 8.43
C ASP A 207 12.34 -15.96 9.05
N PRO A 208 11.39 -15.01 9.00
CA PRO A 208 11.53 -13.72 9.67
C PRO A 208 11.89 -13.83 11.15
N ASP A 209 11.45 -14.88 11.84
CA ASP A 209 11.81 -15.11 13.24
C ASP A 209 13.29 -15.52 13.43
N GLN A 210 13.95 -16.00 12.38
CA GLN A 210 15.39 -16.28 12.38
C GLN A 210 16.22 -15.10 11.87
N SER A 211 15.75 -14.38 10.85
CA SER A 211 16.49 -13.25 10.27
C SER A 211 16.37 -11.97 11.10
N HIS A 212 15.23 -11.79 11.79
CA HIS A 212 14.93 -10.62 12.62
C HIS A 212 14.39 -11.07 13.98
N PRO A 213 15.21 -11.76 14.79
CA PRO A 213 14.73 -12.40 16.01
C PRO A 213 14.28 -11.40 17.08
N TYR A 214 14.76 -10.15 17.03
CA TYR A 214 14.59 -9.22 18.15
C TYR A 214 13.36 -8.34 18.01
N ARG A 215 12.60 -8.22 19.09
CA ARG A 215 11.67 -7.11 19.34
C ARG A 215 12.44 -5.92 19.90
N GLN A 216 11.82 -4.74 19.92
CA GLN A 216 12.48 -3.51 20.38
C GLN A 216 13.07 -3.62 21.80
N LYS A 217 12.41 -4.35 22.71
CA LYS A 217 12.91 -4.59 24.07
C LYS A 217 14.19 -5.43 24.09
N GLU A 218 14.34 -6.34 23.14
CA GLU A 218 15.52 -7.21 23.01
C GLU A 218 16.67 -6.46 22.35
N VAL A 219 16.41 -5.64 21.32
CA VAL A 219 17.43 -4.73 20.77
C VAL A 219 18.03 -3.83 21.84
N ILE A 220 17.20 -3.22 22.69
CA ILE A 220 17.69 -2.37 23.80
C ILE A 220 18.60 -3.17 24.73
N ARG A 221 18.22 -4.41 25.05
CA ARG A 221 19.02 -5.29 25.91
C ARG A 221 20.37 -5.60 25.28
N GLU A 222 20.37 -6.04 24.02
CA GLU A 222 21.59 -6.42 23.31
C GLU A 222 22.53 -5.23 23.09
N VAL A 223 21.98 -4.06 22.75
CA VAL A 223 22.78 -2.82 22.60
C VAL A 223 23.37 -2.41 23.95
N ASN A 224 22.58 -2.34 25.02
CA ASN A 224 23.09 -1.95 26.35
C ASN A 224 24.14 -2.95 26.89
N ALA A 225 23.98 -4.24 26.60
CA ALA A 225 24.96 -5.25 26.97
C ALA A 225 26.33 -5.02 26.29
N ARG A 226 26.32 -4.44 25.08
CA ARG A 226 27.53 -4.21 24.28
C ARG A 226 28.16 -2.83 24.46
N LEU A 227 27.35 -1.78 24.72
CA LEU A 227 27.87 -0.41 24.85
C LEU A 227 28.71 -0.19 26.11
N GLY A 228 28.32 -0.77 27.26
CA GLY A 228 29.05 -0.74 28.53
C GLY A 228 29.29 0.64 29.17
N SER A 229 29.24 1.73 28.41
CA SER A 229 29.58 3.10 28.79
C SER A 229 28.36 3.92 29.21
N HIS A 230 27.20 3.65 28.61
CA HIS A 230 25.92 4.27 28.94
C HIS A 230 24.75 3.41 28.46
N GLU A 231 23.56 3.67 29.01
CA GLU A 231 22.35 2.94 28.64
C GLU A 231 21.48 3.74 27.66
N VAL A 232 21.00 3.06 26.63
CA VAL A 232 19.99 3.54 25.70
C VAL A 232 18.62 2.99 26.07
N ASN A 233 17.57 3.75 25.77
CA ASN A 233 16.18 3.33 25.97
C ASN A 233 15.39 3.32 24.65
N ALA A 234 14.12 2.91 24.72
CA ALA A 234 13.25 2.80 23.54
C ALA A 234 13.10 4.12 22.75
N PHE A 235 13.16 5.27 23.43
CA PHE A 235 13.07 6.57 22.79
C PHE A 235 14.34 6.92 22.02
N ASP A 236 15.51 6.49 22.50
CA ASP A 236 16.78 6.70 21.81
C ASP A 236 16.83 5.85 20.53
N ILE A 237 16.45 4.56 20.60
CA ILE A 237 16.30 3.68 19.42
C ILE A 237 15.28 4.26 18.43
N LEU A 238 14.13 4.76 18.90
CA LEU A 238 13.14 5.42 18.05
C LEU A 238 13.72 6.66 17.35
N SER A 239 14.47 7.49 18.09
CA SER A 239 15.04 8.72 17.56
C SER A 239 16.05 8.44 16.46
N VAL A 240 16.94 7.47 16.66
CA VAL A 240 17.88 6.99 15.64
C VAL A 240 17.14 6.50 14.40
N ARG A 241 16.15 5.61 14.57
CA ARG A 241 15.36 5.10 13.45
C ARG A 241 14.67 6.21 12.65
N ARG A 242 14.15 7.23 13.31
CA ARG A 242 13.45 8.35 12.64
C ARG A 242 14.42 9.29 11.94
N VAL A 243 15.56 9.61 12.55
CA VAL A 243 16.56 10.52 11.98
C VAL A 243 17.29 9.91 10.79
N HIS A 244 17.59 8.60 10.85
CA HIS A 244 18.29 7.86 9.80
C HIS A 244 17.34 7.12 8.85
N ALA A 245 16.04 7.38 8.95
CA ALA A 245 15.00 6.77 8.13
C ALA A 245 15.08 5.23 8.06
N ILE A 246 15.31 4.55 9.18
CA ILE A 246 15.46 3.09 9.26
C ILE A 246 14.08 2.41 9.33
N SER A 247 13.70 1.79 8.22
CA SER A 247 12.46 1.05 8.00
C SER A 247 12.71 -0.12 7.07
N GLU A 248 11.76 -1.04 6.95
CA GLU A 248 11.83 -2.17 6.02
C GLU A 248 12.06 -1.71 4.57
N ASP A 249 11.42 -0.62 4.14
CA ASP A 249 11.59 -0.08 2.77
C ASP A 249 13.00 0.47 2.48
N THR A 250 13.75 0.87 3.51
CA THR A 250 15.02 1.60 3.37
C THR A 250 16.23 0.79 3.81
N ARG A 251 16.04 -0.08 4.81
CA ARG A 251 17.05 -0.93 5.45
C ARG A 251 16.40 -2.29 5.79
N PRO A 252 15.97 -3.08 4.79
CA PRO A 252 15.34 -4.38 5.01
C PRO A 252 16.24 -5.38 5.72
N GLU A 253 17.56 -5.19 5.69
CA GLU A 253 18.54 -5.98 6.44
C GLU A 253 18.50 -5.70 7.95
N PHE A 254 17.86 -4.61 8.38
CA PHE A 254 17.78 -4.19 9.80
C PHE A 254 16.41 -4.41 10.42
N VAL A 255 15.35 -4.26 9.63
CA VAL A 255 13.97 -4.22 10.13
C VAL A 255 13.06 -5.00 9.22
N HIS A 256 12.31 -5.92 9.81
CA HIS A 256 11.16 -6.56 9.20
C HIS A 256 9.89 -6.11 9.93
N VAL A 257 8.81 -5.79 9.20
CA VAL A 257 7.52 -5.46 9.80
C VAL A 257 6.47 -6.49 9.38
N PRO A 258 6.17 -7.49 10.23
CA PRO A 258 5.15 -8.47 9.90
C PRO A 258 3.77 -7.82 9.79
N LYS A 259 2.94 -8.35 8.87
CA LYS A 259 1.61 -7.81 8.53
C LYS A 259 0.69 -7.54 9.74
N PHE A 260 0.83 -8.33 10.80
CA PHE A 260 0.00 -8.24 12.01
C PHE A 260 0.81 -8.11 13.31
N GLY A 261 2.06 -7.65 13.24
CA GLY A 261 2.94 -7.60 14.41
C GLY A 261 3.75 -6.31 14.53
N SER A 262 4.43 -6.17 15.66
CA SER A 262 5.39 -5.08 15.86
C SER A 262 6.65 -5.30 15.02
N PRO A 263 7.42 -4.24 14.71
CA PRO A 263 8.69 -4.41 14.02
C PRO A 263 9.64 -5.36 14.75
N GLN A 264 10.28 -6.20 13.95
CA GLN A 264 11.34 -7.12 14.31
C GLN A 264 12.67 -6.60 13.76
N TYR A 265 13.77 -6.91 14.44
CA TYR A 265 15.10 -6.37 14.15
C TYR A 265 16.12 -7.50 14.09
N SER A 266 17.11 -7.32 13.23
CA SER A 266 18.20 -8.27 13.02
C SER A 266 19.41 -7.98 13.92
N ASP A 267 20.35 -8.92 13.98
CA ASP A 267 21.68 -8.71 14.57
C ASP A 267 22.41 -7.54 13.90
N ALA A 268 22.29 -7.41 12.57
CA ALA A 268 22.95 -6.34 11.82
C ALA A 268 22.49 -4.94 12.27
N PHE A 269 21.25 -4.79 12.74
CA PHE A 269 20.79 -3.55 13.33
C PHE A 269 21.45 -3.26 14.68
N VAL A 270 21.60 -4.27 15.54
CA VAL A 270 22.30 -4.15 16.83
C VAL A 270 23.77 -3.80 16.61
N ASP A 271 24.44 -4.52 15.71
CA ASP A 271 25.85 -4.30 15.37
C ASP A 271 26.09 -2.88 14.85
N TRP A 272 25.20 -2.41 13.97
CA TRP A 272 25.28 -1.06 13.44
C TRP A 272 25.10 0.01 14.51
N LEU A 273 24.15 -0.17 15.45
CA LEU A 273 23.94 0.77 16.55
C LEU A 273 25.17 0.89 17.45
N VAL A 274 25.82 -0.24 17.76
CA VAL A 274 27.04 -0.27 18.58
C VAL A 274 28.20 0.38 17.83
N ALA A 275 28.39 0.03 16.56
CA ALA A 275 29.48 0.60 15.74
C ALA A 275 29.34 2.11 15.53
N GLU A 276 28.12 2.65 15.41
CA GLU A 276 27.91 4.10 15.31
C GLU A 276 28.21 4.83 16.62
N ASP A 277 27.90 4.22 17.77
CA ASP A 277 28.24 4.77 19.08
C ASP A 277 29.75 4.75 19.36
N GLU A 278 30.43 3.67 18.98
CA GLU A 278 31.89 3.58 19.06
C GLU A 278 32.59 4.65 18.21
N ARG A 279 31.97 5.06 17.09
CA ARG A 279 32.47 6.13 16.22
C ARG A 279 32.13 7.52 16.75
N ASP A 280 30.95 7.70 17.32
CA ASP A 280 30.44 8.97 17.85
C ASP A 280 29.71 8.70 19.18
N PRO A 281 30.36 8.90 20.34
CA PRO A 281 29.71 8.70 21.64
C PRO A 281 28.51 9.61 21.91
N GLU A 282 28.31 10.67 21.11
CA GLU A 282 27.11 11.51 21.17
C GLU A 282 26.01 11.07 20.18
N PHE A 283 26.20 9.96 19.46
CA PHE A 283 25.33 9.50 18.39
C PHE A 283 23.85 9.47 18.80
N PHE A 284 23.53 8.77 19.90
CA PHE A 284 22.16 8.69 20.42
C PHE A 284 21.63 10.05 20.89
N ALA A 285 22.46 10.85 21.57
CA ALA A 285 22.08 12.16 22.08
C ALA A 285 21.78 13.16 20.94
N ARG A 286 22.57 13.12 19.86
CA ARG A 286 22.38 13.93 18.66
C ARG A 286 21.13 13.49 17.90
N ALA A 287 20.91 12.19 17.73
CA ALA A 287 19.71 11.65 17.09
C ALA A 287 18.45 12.08 17.87
N LYS A 288 18.48 11.99 19.20
CA LYS A 288 17.39 12.43 20.09
C LYS A 288 17.08 13.92 19.92
N THR A 289 18.10 14.76 19.96
CA THR A 289 17.96 16.22 19.81
C THR A 289 17.37 16.58 18.46
N LYS A 290 17.87 15.98 17.39
CA LYS A 290 17.38 16.21 16.02
C LYS A 290 15.94 15.73 15.86
N TYR A 291 15.58 14.57 16.41
CA TYR A 291 14.21 14.08 16.37
C TYR A 291 13.24 15.01 17.13
N LEU A 292 13.61 15.48 18.33
CA LEU A 292 12.80 16.42 19.09
C LEU A 292 12.60 17.75 18.34
N ALA A 293 13.59 18.23 17.59
CA ALA A 293 13.48 19.44 16.78
C ALA A 293 12.47 19.31 15.63
N THR A 294 12.19 18.09 15.15
CA THR A 294 11.18 17.85 14.11
C THR A 294 9.74 17.81 14.63
N ARG A 295 9.53 17.78 15.95
CA ARG A 295 8.18 17.78 16.53
C ARG A 295 7.63 19.21 16.62
N PRO A 296 6.42 19.48 16.10
CA PRO A 296 5.81 20.80 16.28
C PRO A 296 5.64 21.10 17.77
N ARG A 297 6.16 22.25 18.21
CA ARG A 297 5.98 22.75 19.58
C ARG A 297 4.48 22.78 19.90
N ARG A 298 4.05 21.93 20.82
CA ARG A 298 2.70 21.95 21.37
C ARG A 298 2.50 23.34 21.98
N ARG A 299 1.63 24.18 21.38
CA ARG A 299 1.23 25.46 21.97
C ARG A 299 0.71 25.16 23.37
N THR A 300 1.44 25.60 24.39
CA THR A 300 0.96 25.65 25.77
C THR A 300 -0.29 26.51 25.77
N GLY A 301 -1.43 25.89 26.06
CA GLY A 301 -2.69 26.59 26.24
C GLY A 301 -2.56 27.54 27.42
N THR A 302 -2.62 28.83 27.14
CA THR A 302 -3.08 29.82 28.11
C THR A 302 -4.57 29.61 28.26
N THR A 303 -4.98 29.04 29.40
CA THR A 303 -6.38 28.98 29.85
C THR A 303 -6.73 30.32 30.52
N PRO A 304 -7.97 30.82 30.44
CA PRO A 304 -8.34 32.21 30.74
C PRO A 304 -8.12 32.65 32.19
#